data_AF-A0A3Q7IJ75-F1
#
_entry.id   AF-A0A3Q7IJ75-F1
#
_cell.length_a   1.000
_cell.length_b   1.000
_cell.length_c   1.000
_cell.angle_alpha   90.00
_cell.angle_beta   90.00
_cell.angle_gamma   90.00
#
_symmetry.space_group_name_H-M   'P 1'
#
loop_
_entity.id
_entity.type
_entity.pdbx_description
1 polymer ?
#
loop_
_entity_poly.entity_id
_entity_poly.type
_entity_poly.pdbx_seq_one_letter_code
_entity_poly.pdbx_strand_id
1 'polypeptide(L)'
;MKDNEYVMNLWHETEMRRKEKEDQKNMMQKQADVNSDEKKGQNQHDFIEKTMINKKTLKQELSKSFAMKDLGPARQILGMQIVRDRKAKKLVLSQEKYIQKVLRRFSMNNAKVVSTPLAMHFKLSTKKCPSSDDEKEDMKKVHYASAVGSLMYAMVCTRQDIAHAFGVVSRFLSNPGREYWNTVKWVMRYLYGTSSLSLCFRTGKPIICGYTDSDMAGDVDTRKSTSGYLVTFAGGAVSWQSRLQKCVALSTTEAELIAIVEACKVLLWMKRFLGELGCAQERYVLYCDSQSAIHLGKNSTFHGWSKHIDPAKENAQTSPQQSDVVQSPPKVKQEKECILLPTCAWVSVGVMMLPNTVGV
;
A
#
# COMPACT_ATOMS: atom_id res chain seq x y z
N MET A 1 -20.77 -66.01 -0.85
CA MET A 1 -19.52 -65.60 -0.16
C MET A 1 -18.35 -65.32 -1.10
N LYS A 2 -18.28 -65.89 -2.33
CA LYS A 2 -17.16 -65.64 -3.27
C LYS A 2 -17.26 -64.33 -4.07
N ASP A 3 -18.46 -63.74 -4.21
CA ASP A 3 -18.65 -62.51 -5.00
C ASP A 3 -18.22 -61.22 -4.26
N ASN A 4 -18.18 -61.24 -2.92
CA ASN A 4 -17.88 -60.05 -2.11
C ASN A 4 -16.37 -59.78 -2.00
N GLU A 5 -15.55 -60.82 -2.12
CA GLU A 5 -14.08 -60.76 -2.09
C GLU A 5 -13.53 -60.18 -3.41
N TYR A 6 -14.16 -60.52 -4.54
CA TYR A 6 -13.78 -59.99 -5.85
C TYR A 6 -14.06 -58.48 -5.96
N VAL A 7 -15.20 -58.01 -5.44
CA VAL A 7 -15.57 -56.59 -5.42
C VAL A 7 -14.65 -55.79 -4.48
N MET A 8 -14.31 -56.32 -3.30
CA MET A 8 -13.34 -55.71 -2.39
C MET A 8 -11.95 -55.56 -3.02
N ASN A 9 -11.45 -56.60 -3.71
CA ASN A 9 -10.15 -56.55 -4.38
C ASN A 9 -10.14 -55.54 -5.55
N LEU A 10 -11.20 -55.48 -6.35
CA LEU A 10 -11.38 -54.47 -7.40
C LEU A 10 -11.47 -53.03 -6.84
N TRP A 11 -12.12 -52.85 -5.69
CA TRP A 11 -12.18 -51.56 -5.02
C TRP A 11 -10.81 -51.13 -4.47
N HIS A 12 -10.06 -52.07 -3.89
CA HIS A 12 -8.72 -51.81 -3.40
C HIS A 12 -7.73 -51.47 -4.52
N GLU A 13 -7.80 -52.18 -5.66
CA GLU A 13 -6.98 -51.88 -6.84
C GLU A 13 -7.34 -50.54 -7.47
N THR A 14 -8.62 -50.18 -7.53
CA THR A 14 -9.06 -48.89 -8.07
C THR A 14 -8.66 -47.72 -7.18
N GLU A 15 -8.71 -47.87 -5.85
CA GLU A 15 -8.27 -46.85 -4.90
C GLU A 15 -6.73 -46.69 -4.90
N MET A 16 -5.97 -47.78 -5.05
CA MET A 16 -4.51 -47.71 -5.23
C MET A 16 -4.13 -46.97 -6.52
N ARG A 17 -4.80 -47.27 -7.65
CA ARG A 17 -4.61 -46.53 -8.91
C ARG A 17 -5.02 -45.05 -8.80
N ARG A 18 -6.04 -44.74 -7.99
CA ARG A 18 -6.47 -43.35 -7.74
C ARG A 18 -5.38 -42.58 -6.99
N LYS A 19 -4.81 -43.20 -5.95
CA LYS A 19 -3.72 -42.64 -5.14
C LYS A 19 -2.44 -42.44 -5.96
N GLU A 20 -2.07 -43.41 -6.80
CA GLU A 20 -0.92 -43.28 -7.71
C GLU A 20 -1.07 -42.12 -8.70
N LYS A 21 -2.27 -41.93 -9.28
CA LYS A 21 -2.55 -40.79 -10.17
C LYS A 21 -2.46 -39.45 -9.44
N GLU A 22 -2.90 -39.41 -8.18
CA GLU A 22 -2.86 -38.21 -7.34
C GLU A 22 -1.41 -37.87 -6.94
N ASP A 23 -0.60 -38.87 -6.62
CA ASP A 23 0.82 -38.71 -6.35
C ASP A 23 1.61 -38.29 -7.60
N GLN A 24 1.33 -38.86 -8.77
CA GLN A 24 1.92 -38.42 -10.05
C GLN A 24 1.55 -36.98 -10.38
N LYS A 25 0.30 -36.57 -10.14
CA LYS A 25 -0.16 -35.19 -10.35
C LYS A 25 0.58 -34.21 -9.42
N ASN A 26 0.76 -34.60 -8.15
CA ASN A 26 1.51 -33.80 -7.18
C ASN A 26 3.00 -33.69 -7.53
N MET A 27 3.60 -34.75 -8.07
CA MET A 27 5.00 -34.76 -8.52
C MET A 27 5.19 -33.85 -9.75
N MET A 28 4.29 -33.91 -10.73
CA MET A 28 4.32 -33.03 -11.90
C MET A 28 4.12 -31.55 -11.52
N GLN A 29 3.23 -31.25 -10.57
CA GLN A 29 3.04 -29.88 -10.08
C GLN A 29 4.30 -29.36 -9.39
N LYS A 30 4.95 -30.16 -8.53
CA LYS A 30 6.23 -29.77 -7.90
C LYS A 30 7.32 -29.52 -8.94
N GLN A 31 7.42 -30.36 -9.97
CA GLN A 31 8.41 -30.17 -11.03
C GLN A 31 8.15 -28.90 -11.85
N ALA A 32 6.87 -28.59 -12.13
CA ALA A 32 6.48 -27.35 -12.80
C ALA A 32 6.82 -26.10 -11.97
N ASP A 33 6.59 -26.15 -10.65
CA ASP A 33 6.91 -25.06 -9.74
C ASP A 33 8.43 -24.80 -9.67
N VAL A 34 9.25 -25.87 -9.57
CA VAL A 34 10.72 -25.79 -9.58
C VAL A 34 11.24 -25.20 -10.89
N ASN A 35 10.77 -25.71 -12.04
CA ASN A 35 11.18 -25.19 -13.36
C ASN A 35 10.76 -23.73 -13.55
N SER A 36 9.65 -23.30 -12.95
CA SER A 36 9.20 -21.90 -12.99
C SER A 36 10.07 -20.97 -12.15
N ASP A 37 10.54 -21.45 -11.00
CA ASP A 37 11.43 -20.69 -10.10
C ASP A 37 12.86 -20.59 -10.68
N GLU A 38 13.36 -21.64 -11.34
CA GLU A 38 14.64 -21.60 -12.08
C GLU A 38 14.62 -20.61 -13.24
N LYS A 39 13.57 -20.63 -14.08
CA LYS A 39 13.41 -19.65 -15.18
C LYS A 39 13.31 -18.22 -14.68
N LYS A 40 12.63 -17.98 -13.54
CA LYS A 40 12.58 -16.66 -12.89
C LYS A 40 13.97 -16.24 -12.39
N GLY A 41 14.74 -17.16 -11.83
CA GLY A 41 16.12 -16.94 -11.40
C GLY A 41 17.04 -16.52 -12.56
N GLN A 42 16.97 -17.23 -13.69
CA GLN A 42 17.72 -16.90 -14.91
C GLN A 42 17.34 -15.52 -15.46
N ASN A 43 16.03 -15.24 -15.61
CA ASN A 43 15.55 -13.95 -16.11
C ASN A 43 15.95 -12.79 -15.20
N GLN A 44 15.97 -13.01 -13.89
CA GLN A 44 16.39 -12.00 -12.92
C GLN A 44 17.92 -11.76 -13.00
N HIS A 45 18.73 -12.79 -13.20
CA HIS A 45 20.17 -12.67 -13.39
C HIS A 45 20.51 -11.90 -14.67
N ASP A 46 19.91 -12.28 -15.80
CA ASP A 46 20.09 -11.61 -17.10
C ASP A 46 19.64 -10.14 -17.06
N PHE A 47 18.54 -9.86 -16.35
CA PHE A 47 18.08 -8.49 -16.13
C PHE A 47 19.09 -7.68 -15.33
N ILE A 48 19.62 -8.23 -14.22
CA ILE A 48 20.61 -7.53 -13.38
C ILE A 48 21.89 -7.24 -14.18
N GLU A 49 22.37 -8.20 -14.97
CA GLU A 49 23.58 -8.06 -15.77
C GLU A 49 23.42 -7.01 -16.89
N LYS A 50 22.32 -7.07 -17.65
CA LYS A 50 21.97 -6.03 -18.64
C LYS A 50 21.83 -4.66 -18.00
N THR A 51 21.21 -4.56 -16.82
CA THR A 51 21.03 -3.29 -16.11
C THR A 51 22.36 -2.71 -15.61
N MET A 52 23.28 -3.56 -15.13
CA MET A 52 24.62 -3.15 -14.69
C MET A 52 25.47 -2.61 -15.84
N ILE A 53 25.45 -3.29 -16.99
CA ILE A 53 26.14 -2.86 -18.22
C ILE A 53 25.57 -1.51 -18.68
N ASN A 54 24.23 -1.39 -18.75
CA ASN A 54 23.56 -0.17 -19.17
C ASN A 54 23.85 1.02 -18.23
N LYS A 55 23.94 0.79 -16.91
CA LYS A 55 24.29 1.85 -15.95
C LYS A 55 25.67 2.45 -16.19
N LYS A 56 26.68 1.66 -16.53
CA LYS A 56 28.04 2.16 -16.75
C LYS A 56 28.11 3.00 -18.03
N THR A 57 27.52 2.50 -19.12
CA THR A 57 27.43 3.21 -20.40
C THR A 57 26.66 4.52 -20.24
N LEU A 58 25.50 4.49 -19.59
CA LEU A 58 24.69 5.68 -19.33
C LEU A 58 25.46 6.76 -18.56
N LYS A 59 26.23 6.37 -17.53
CA LYS A 59 27.08 7.32 -16.79
C LYS A 59 28.13 7.98 -17.69
N GLN A 60 28.74 7.19 -18.58
CA GLN A 60 29.74 7.71 -19.52
C GLN A 60 29.11 8.68 -20.51
N GLU A 61 27.96 8.36 -21.07
CA GLU A 61 27.25 9.24 -22.00
C GLU A 61 26.81 10.55 -21.34
N LEU A 62 26.21 10.48 -20.15
CA LEU A 62 25.84 11.68 -19.39
C LEU A 62 27.05 12.54 -19.04
N SER A 63 28.20 11.93 -18.73
CA SER A 63 29.42 12.69 -18.41
C SER A 63 30.02 13.44 -19.59
N LYS A 64 29.65 13.09 -20.83
CA LYS A 64 30.05 13.85 -22.03
C LYS A 64 29.30 15.18 -22.14
N SER A 65 28.04 15.21 -21.69
CA SER A 65 27.17 16.38 -21.82
C SER A 65 27.08 17.20 -20.53
N PHE A 66 27.33 16.59 -19.37
CA PHE A 66 27.17 17.21 -18.07
C PHE A 66 28.42 17.05 -17.19
N ALA A 67 28.83 18.14 -16.54
CA ALA A 67 29.85 18.08 -15.50
C ALA A 67 29.31 17.28 -14.31
N MET A 68 29.73 16.02 -14.18
CA MET A 68 29.24 15.10 -13.16
C MET A 68 30.36 14.30 -12.51
N LYS A 69 30.17 13.93 -11.24
CA LYS A 69 31.07 13.06 -10.49
C LYS A 69 30.32 11.83 -9.98
N ASP A 70 30.89 10.66 -10.19
CA ASP A 70 30.37 9.43 -9.60
C ASP A 70 30.78 9.36 -8.12
N LEU A 71 29.80 9.52 -7.23
CA LEU A 71 29.99 9.40 -5.78
C LEU A 71 29.89 7.95 -5.29
N GLY A 72 29.81 6.99 -6.21
CA GLY A 72 29.70 5.57 -5.91
C GLY A 72 28.28 5.15 -5.51
N PRO A 73 28.12 4.12 -4.66
CA PRO A 73 26.82 3.68 -4.21
C PRO A 73 26.05 4.79 -3.47
N ALA A 74 24.78 5.00 -3.83
CA ALA A 74 23.93 5.97 -3.15
C ALA A 74 23.78 5.63 -1.66
N ARG A 75 24.20 6.56 -0.80
CA ARG A 75 24.07 6.49 0.67
C ARG A 75 22.98 7.40 1.21
N GLN A 76 22.53 8.36 0.41
CA GLN A 76 21.51 9.31 0.79
C GLN A 76 20.72 9.76 -0.45
N ILE A 77 19.42 9.94 -0.32
CA ILE A 77 18.56 10.54 -1.33
C ILE A 77 17.48 11.34 -0.62
N LEU A 78 17.29 12.61 -0.98
CA LEU A 78 16.25 13.48 -0.39
C LEU A 78 16.17 13.29 1.15
N GLY A 79 17.26 13.53 1.87
CA GLY A 79 17.26 13.41 3.34
C GLY A 79 17.10 11.99 3.93
N MET A 80 16.80 10.96 3.13
CA MET A 80 16.73 9.56 3.55
C MET A 80 18.10 8.91 3.46
N GLN A 81 18.53 8.24 4.53
CA GLN A 81 19.73 7.41 4.53
C GLN A 81 19.42 6.06 3.89
N ILE A 82 20.28 5.65 2.95
CA ILE A 82 20.21 4.36 2.27
C ILE A 82 21.29 3.46 2.84
N VAL A 83 20.89 2.34 3.44
CA VAL A 83 21.80 1.28 3.87
C VAL A 83 21.57 0.06 3.00
N ARG A 84 22.62 -0.43 2.35
CA ARG A 84 22.57 -1.59 1.45
C ARG A 84 23.51 -2.66 1.97
N ASP A 85 22.95 -3.76 2.46
CA ASP A 85 23.68 -4.97 2.76
C ASP A 85 23.43 -6.00 1.67
N ARG A 86 24.43 -6.22 0.82
CA ARG A 86 24.32 -7.19 -0.28
C ARG A 86 24.43 -8.64 0.19
N LYS A 87 25.15 -8.89 1.28
CA LYS A 87 25.30 -10.25 1.83
C LYS A 87 23.99 -10.71 2.45
N ALA A 88 23.37 -9.86 3.25
CA ALA A 88 22.04 -10.10 3.82
C ALA A 88 20.89 -9.82 2.84
N LYS A 89 21.19 -9.37 1.61
CA LYS A 89 20.21 -8.96 0.58
C LYS A 89 19.13 -8.01 1.15
N LYS A 90 19.58 -7.02 1.93
CA LYS A 90 18.75 -6.06 2.66
C LYS A 90 18.99 -4.65 2.14
N LEU A 91 17.92 -3.92 1.87
CA LEU A 91 17.94 -2.49 1.56
C LEU A 91 17.09 -1.77 2.62
N VAL A 92 17.66 -0.77 3.28
CA VAL A 92 17.00 0.00 4.33
C VAL A 92 16.98 1.46 3.96
N LEU A 93 15.81 2.09 4.10
CA LEU A 93 15.61 3.53 4.00
C LEU A 93 15.25 4.09 5.38
N SER A 94 16.09 4.96 5.91
CA SER A 94 15.89 5.57 7.23
C SER A 94 15.77 7.10 7.14
N GLN A 95 14.85 7.66 7.92
CA GLN A 95 14.71 9.11 8.13
C GLN A 95 15.06 9.53 9.56
N GLU A 96 15.77 8.70 10.32
CA GLU A 96 16.07 9.00 11.73
C GLU A 96 16.67 10.39 11.94
N LYS A 97 17.70 10.77 11.16
CA LYS A 97 18.33 12.09 11.23
C LYS A 97 17.34 13.23 10.95
N TYR A 98 16.44 13.03 9.99
CA TYR A 98 15.40 14.00 9.67
C TYR A 98 14.40 14.12 10.81
N ILE A 99 13.90 13.00 11.34
CA ILE A 99 12.96 12.96 12.47
C ILE A 99 13.57 13.68 13.67
N GLN A 100 14.81 13.37 14.04
CA GLN A 100 15.51 14.05 15.14
C GLN A 100 15.65 15.56 14.91
N LYS A 101 15.90 16.00 13.67
CA LYS A 101 15.94 17.44 13.32
C LYS A 101 14.57 18.10 13.51
N VAL A 102 13.49 17.45 13.07
CA VAL A 102 12.12 17.94 13.27
C VAL A 102 11.78 18.03 14.75
N LEU A 103 12.10 17.00 15.53
CA LEU A 103 11.85 16.98 16.97
C LEU A 103 12.59 18.10 17.69
N ARG A 104 13.87 18.35 17.38
CA ARG A 104 14.61 19.50 17.92
C ARG A 104 13.97 20.83 17.53
N ARG A 105 13.56 21.00 16.27
CA ARG A 105 12.93 22.23 15.76
C ARG A 105 11.66 22.60 16.54
N PHE A 106 10.87 21.62 16.97
CA PHE A 106 9.63 21.84 17.70
C PHE A 106 9.75 21.58 19.21
N SER A 107 10.97 21.52 19.76
CA SER A 107 11.25 21.29 21.19
C SER A 107 10.66 19.98 21.75
N MET A 108 10.68 18.92 20.94
CA MET A 108 10.14 17.59 21.25
C MET A 108 11.24 16.51 21.39
N ASN A 109 12.52 16.91 21.46
CA ASN A 109 13.67 16.00 21.53
C ASN A 109 13.88 15.31 22.89
N ASN A 110 13.14 15.71 23.92
CA ASN A 110 13.12 15.08 25.25
C ASN A 110 11.69 14.71 25.66
N ALA A 111 10.80 14.48 24.69
CA ALA A 111 9.39 14.26 24.97
C ALA A 111 9.14 12.86 25.56
N LYS A 112 8.13 12.72 26.42
CA LYS A 112 7.74 11.40 26.96
C LYS A 112 7.25 10.49 25.83
N VAL A 113 7.90 9.35 25.63
CA VAL A 113 7.53 8.37 24.60
C VAL A 113 6.08 7.88 24.77
N VAL A 114 5.43 7.58 23.65
CA VAL A 114 4.12 6.91 23.57
C VAL A 114 4.18 5.79 22.54
N SER A 115 3.34 4.77 22.70
CA SER A 115 3.35 3.57 21.86
C SER A 115 2.49 3.68 20.60
N THR A 116 1.53 4.61 20.54
CA THR A 116 0.61 4.77 19.40
C THR A 116 0.71 6.16 18.77
N PRO A 117 0.65 6.26 17.43
CA PRO A 117 0.73 7.53 16.72
C PRO A 117 -0.51 8.41 16.94
N LEU A 118 -1.66 7.80 17.20
CA LEU A 118 -2.91 8.48 17.53
C LEU A 118 -3.63 7.68 18.61
N ALA A 119 -3.91 8.32 19.75
CA ALA A 119 -4.64 7.69 20.85
C ALA A 119 -6.17 7.88 20.68
N MET A 120 -6.96 6.90 21.15
CA MET A 120 -8.42 6.89 21.00
C MET A 120 -9.15 8.10 21.63
N HIS A 121 -8.54 8.75 22.63
CA HIS A 121 -9.12 9.92 23.27
C HIS A 121 -9.08 11.18 22.39
N PHE A 122 -8.28 11.18 21.32
CA PHE A 122 -8.26 12.30 20.35
C PHE A 122 -9.43 12.19 19.39
N LYS A 123 -10.60 12.67 19.81
CA LYS A 123 -11.77 12.88 18.95
C LYS A 123 -11.79 14.33 18.47
N LEU A 124 -11.03 14.61 17.42
CA LEU A 124 -10.94 15.96 16.86
C LEU A 124 -12.21 16.29 16.05
N SER A 125 -12.68 17.52 16.20
CA SER A 125 -13.85 18.06 15.49
C SER A 125 -13.64 19.55 15.30
N THR A 126 -14.14 20.12 14.21
CA THR A 126 -14.17 21.57 13.90
C THR A 126 -14.70 22.43 15.05
N LYS A 127 -15.52 21.88 15.95
CA LYS A 127 -15.98 22.55 17.18
C LYS A 127 -14.85 22.92 18.14
N LYS A 128 -13.65 22.37 17.97
CA LYS A 128 -12.45 22.64 18.77
C LYS A 128 -11.53 23.70 18.13
N CYS A 129 -11.98 24.33 17.05
CA CYS A 129 -11.29 25.48 16.49
C CYS A 129 -11.38 26.69 17.45
N PRO A 130 -10.38 27.60 17.44
CA PRO A 130 -10.42 28.84 18.20
C PRO A 130 -11.70 29.63 17.92
N SER A 131 -12.38 30.04 18.98
CA SER A 131 -13.64 30.79 18.91
C SER A 131 -13.48 32.23 19.38
N SER A 132 -12.62 32.46 20.37
CA SER A 132 -12.28 33.79 20.88
C SER A 132 -11.05 34.38 20.18
N ASP A 133 -10.92 35.70 20.22
CA ASP A 133 -9.76 36.39 19.64
C ASP A 133 -8.47 36.12 20.44
N ASP A 134 -8.58 35.92 21.76
CA ASP A 134 -7.46 35.51 22.61
C ASP A 134 -6.92 34.12 22.21
N GLU A 135 -7.81 33.15 21.97
CA GLU A 135 -7.41 31.82 21.48
C GLU A 135 -6.73 31.90 20.11
N LYS A 136 -7.25 32.73 19.20
CA LYS A 136 -6.65 32.93 17.87
C LYS A 136 -5.27 33.55 17.99
N GLU A 137 -5.10 34.56 18.83
CA GLU A 137 -3.81 35.24 19.05
C GLU A 137 -2.77 34.29 19.66
N ASP A 138 -3.19 33.44 20.59
CA ASP A 138 -2.35 32.38 21.13
C ASP A 138 -1.93 31.37 20.07
N MET A 139 -2.85 30.97 19.18
CA MET A 139 -2.56 30.00 18.13
C MET A 139 -1.69 30.58 17.00
N LYS A 140 -1.64 31.90 16.79
CA LYS A 140 -0.71 32.54 15.83
C LYS A 140 0.76 32.26 16.17
N LYS A 141 1.08 32.07 17.44
CA LYS A 141 2.44 31.73 17.92
C LYS A 141 2.82 30.27 17.62
N VAL A 142 1.84 29.43 17.28
CA VAL A 142 2.05 28.00 17.00
C VAL A 142 2.27 27.79 15.51
N HIS A 143 3.45 27.27 15.14
CA HIS A 143 3.77 26.91 13.76
C HIS A 143 3.12 25.59 13.30
N TYR A 144 1.79 25.50 13.42
CA TYR A 144 1.02 24.27 13.17
C TYR A 144 1.23 23.73 11.75
N ALA A 145 1.04 24.56 10.72
CA ALA A 145 1.22 24.15 9.33
C ALA A 145 2.65 23.66 9.04
N SER A 146 3.65 24.32 9.64
CA SER A 146 5.05 23.91 9.48
C SER A 146 5.34 22.56 10.13
N ALA A 147 4.75 22.30 11.30
CA ALA A 147 4.87 21.02 11.99
C ALA A 147 4.18 19.90 11.20
N VAL A 148 2.94 20.10 10.78
CA VAL A 148 2.18 19.13 9.97
C VAL A 148 2.88 18.84 8.63
N GLY A 149 3.40 19.86 7.95
CA GLY A 149 4.19 19.67 6.73
C GLY A 149 5.49 18.89 6.97
N SER A 150 6.14 19.08 8.12
CA SER A 150 7.32 18.29 8.50
C SER A 150 6.97 16.81 8.76
N LEU A 151 5.82 16.55 9.39
CA LEU A 151 5.30 15.20 9.60
C LEU A 151 4.90 14.53 8.28
N MET A 152 4.30 15.29 7.35
CA MET A 152 3.95 14.80 6.01
C MET A 152 5.16 14.21 5.30
N TYR A 153 6.31 14.89 5.37
CA TYR A 153 7.51 14.42 4.70
C TYR A 153 8.06 13.11 5.28
N ALA A 154 8.04 12.97 6.62
CA ALA A 154 8.39 11.70 7.24
C ALA A 154 7.43 10.59 6.80
N MET A 155 6.12 10.89 6.79
CA MET A 155 5.05 9.97 6.42
C MET A 155 5.16 9.47 4.98
N VAL A 156 5.37 10.38 4.02
CA VAL A 156 5.42 10.05 2.58
C VAL A 156 6.67 9.23 2.22
N CYS A 157 7.77 9.43 2.94
CA CYS A 157 9.04 8.81 2.58
C CYS A 157 9.29 7.46 3.25
N THR A 158 9.15 7.34 4.58
CA THR A 158 9.52 6.11 5.30
C THR A 158 8.63 5.75 6.51
N ARG A 159 7.72 6.63 6.92
CA ARG A 159 6.90 6.45 8.12
C ARG A 159 5.42 6.26 7.78
N GLN A 160 5.11 5.19 7.06
CA GLN A 160 3.72 4.86 6.73
C GLN A 160 2.83 4.76 7.98
N ASP A 161 3.41 4.31 9.10
CA ASP A 161 2.75 4.11 10.38
C ASP A 161 2.11 5.37 10.99
N ILE A 162 2.50 6.57 10.55
CA ILE A 162 1.83 7.81 10.96
C ILE A 162 0.81 8.34 9.94
N ALA A 163 0.55 7.64 8.83
CA ALA A 163 -0.30 8.16 7.75
C ALA A 163 -1.73 8.47 8.21
N HIS A 164 -2.33 7.62 9.04
CA HIS A 164 -3.65 7.87 9.60
C HIS A 164 -3.65 9.10 10.53
N ALA A 165 -2.71 9.15 11.48
CA ALA A 165 -2.58 10.27 12.42
C ALA A 165 -2.36 11.61 11.68
N PHE A 166 -1.50 11.60 10.65
CA PHE A 166 -1.30 12.73 9.75
C PHE A 166 -2.58 13.13 9.02
N GLY A 167 -3.32 12.17 8.48
CA GLY A 167 -4.58 12.39 7.77
C GLY A 167 -5.68 13.01 8.64
N VAL A 168 -5.63 12.80 9.96
CA VAL A 168 -6.53 13.43 10.94
C VAL A 168 -6.11 14.87 11.22
N VAL A 169 -4.83 15.12 11.58
CA VAL A 169 -4.37 16.47 11.96
C VAL A 169 -4.30 17.44 10.76
N SER A 170 -4.11 16.94 9.54
CA SER A 170 -4.04 17.80 8.34
C SER A 170 -5.36 18.46 7.97
N ARG A 171 -6.50 17.97 8.48
CA ARG A 171 -7.84 18.53 8.23
C ARG A 171 -8.01 19.95 8.78
N PHE A 172 -7.24 20.30 9.80
CA PHE A 172 -7.39 21.54 10.57
C PHE A 172 -6.29 22.58 10.27
N LEU A 173 -5.66 22.52 9.09
CA LEU A 173 -4.58 23.43 8.70
C LEU A 173 -5.02 24.89 8.55
N SER A 174 -6.28 25.14 8.20
CA SER A 174 -6.80 26.49 7.95
C SER A 174 -7.09 27.27 9.24
N ASN A 175 -7.52 26.59 10.31
CA ASN A 175 -7.85 27.21 11.58
C ASN A 175 -7.46 26.27 12.75
N PRO A 176 -6.15 26.19 13.09
CA PRO A 176 -5.68 25.25 14.07
C PRO A 176 -6.00 25.67 15.51
N GLY A 177 -6.63 24.78 16.29
CA GLY A 177 -6.86 24.92 17.72
C GLY A 177 -5.80 24.25 18.59
N ARG A 178 -5.84 24.54 19.89
CA ARG A 178 -4.88 24.03 20.88
C ARG A 178 -4.93 22.52 21.05
N GLU A 179 -6.12 21.92 20.95
CA GLU A 179 -6.28 20.46 20.99
C GLU A 179 -5.61 19.78 19.79
N TYR A 180 -5.72 20.34 18.59
CA TYR A 180 -5.06 19.78 17.41
C TYR A 180 -3.54 19.86 17.55
N TRP A 181 -3.02 20.96 18.12
CA TRP A 181 -1.60 21.06 18.42
C TRP A 181 -1.13 20.02 19.44
N ASN A 182 -1.95 19.71 20.44
CA ASN A 182 -1.67 18.62 21.38
C ASN A 182 -1.59 17.26 20.67
N THR A 183 -2.46 17.01 19.68
CA THR A 183 -2.38 15.80 18.85
C THR A 183 -1.12 15.77 17.99
N VAL A 184 -0.71 16.88 17.39
CA VAL A 184 0.55 16.96 16.63
C VAL A 184 1.76 16.67 17.53
N LYS A 185 1.78 17.22 18.75
CA LYS A 185 2.79 16.88 19.76
C LYS A 185 2.74 15.40 20.14
N TRP A 186 1.56 14.79 20.20
CA TRP A 186 1.43 13.34 20.44
C TRP A 186 2.10 12.52 19.33
N VAL A 187 1.87 12.86 18.05
CA VAL A 187 2.56 12.21 16.93
C VAL A 187 4.08 12.37 17.04
N MET A 188 4.56 13.56 17.44
CA MET A 188 6.00 13.78 17.68
C MET A 188 6.56 12.95 18.84
N ARG A 189 5.79 12.75 19.92
CA ARG A 189 6.17 11.84 21.03
C ARG A 189 6.31 10.40 20.56
N TYR A 190 5.42 9.95 19.68
CA TYR A 190 5.50 8.64 19.08
C TYR A 190 6.74 8.52 18.19
N LEU A 191 6.98 9.51 17.31
CA LEU A 191 8.16 9.56 16.45
C LEU A 191 9.47 9.61 17.24
N TYR A 192 9.48 10.27 18.40
CA TYR A 192 10.65 10.28 19.28
C TYR A 192 11.01 8.88 19.79
N GLY A 193 10.03 8.11 20.26
CA GLY A 193 10.26 6.73 20.69
C GLY A 193 10.55 5.73 19.58
N THR A 194 10.30 6.12 18.32
CA THR A 194 10.40 5.24 17.15
C THR A 194 11.30 5.81 16.06
N SER A 195 12.22 6.73 16.40
CA SER A 195 13.02 7.44 15.41
C SER A 195 13.94 6.53 14.59
N SER A 196 14.35 5.40 15.18
CA SER A 196 15.20 4.39 14.56
C SER A 196 14.43 3.44 13.63
N LEU A 197 13.08 3.48 13.61
CA LEU A 197 12.31 2.68 12.66
C LEU A 197 12.61 3.10 11.24
N SER A 198 12.76 2.10 10.37
CA SER A 198 13.15 2.28 8.98
C SER A 198 12.38 1.34 8.07
N LEU A 199 12.27 1.72 6.81
CA LEU A 199 11.63 0.91 5.79
C LEU A 199 12.65 -0.11 5.28
N CYS A 200 12.38 -1.39 5.51
CA CYS A 200 13.28 -2.49 5.17
C CYS A 200 12.72 -3.33 4.01
N PHE A 201 13.51 -3.47 2.96
CA PHE A 201 13.28 -4.38 1.85
C PHE A 201 14.22 -5.59 1.99
N ARG A 202 13.67 -6.79 1.80
CA ARG A 202 14.37 -8.08 1.95
C ARG A 202 14.17 -8.95 0.70
N THR A 203 14.58 -10.22 0.77
CA THR A 203 14.45 -11.22 -0.29
C THR A 203 13.03 -11.77 -0.44
N GLY A 204 12.02 -10.92 -0.45
CA GLY A 204 10.67 -11.34 -0.82
C GLY A 204 10.60 -11.65 -2.31
N LYS A 205 9.66 -12.51 -2.72
CA LYS A 205 9.32 -12.67 -4.15
C LYS A 205 8.91 -11.29 -4.68
N PRO A 206 9.42 -10.84 -5.85
CA PRO A 206 9.15 -9.51 -6.41
C PRO A 206 7.73 -9.44 -6.98
N ILE A 207 6.73 -9.65 -6.13
CA ILE A 207 5.31 -9.66 -6.43
C ILE A 207 4.71 -8.41 -5.79
N ILE A 208 3.85 -7.72 -6.53
CA ILE A 208 3.04 -6.63 -5.99
C ILE A 208 1.82 -7.19 -5.28
N CYS A 209 1.64 -6.80 -4.03
CA CYS A 209 0.45 -7.07 -3.24
C CYS A 209 -0.11 -5.77 -2.68
N GLY A 210 -1.36 -5.46 -2.97
CA GLY A 210 -2.13 -4.38 -2.37
C GLY A 210 -3.00 -4.88 -1.21
N TYR A 211 -3.24 -4.02 -0.24
CA TYR A 211 -4.14 -4.20 0.88
C TYR A 211 -5.01 -2.95 0.98
N THR A 212 -6.31 -3.12 1.24
CA THR A 212 -7.27 -2.04 1.38
C THR A 212 -8.19 -2.28 2.56
N ASP A 213 -8.65 -1.19 3.15
CA ASP A 213 -9.52 -1.15 4.33
C ASP A 213 -10.15 0.24 4.42
N SER A 214 -11.30 0.34 5.08
CA SER A 214 -12.01 1.58 5.31
C SER A 214 -12.62 1.67 6.71
N ASP A 215 -12.52 2.86 7.30
CA ASP A 215 -13.17 3.18 8.57
C ASP A 215 -14.46 3.95 8.28
N MET A 216 -15.60 3.26 8.36
CA MET A 216 -16.90 3.83 8.00
C MET A 216 -17.31 4.93 8.97
N ALA A 217 -17.60 6.11 8.42
CA ALA A 217 -18.06 7.26 9.18
C ALA A 217 -17.20 7.59 10.41
N GLY A 218 -15.87 7.38 10.30
CA GLY A 218 -14.91 7.70 11.36
C GLY A 218 -14.74 9.20 11.62
N ASP A 219 -15.04 10.05 10.63
CA ASP A 219 -14.97 11.50 10.81
C ASP A 219 -16.16 12.04 11.61
N VAL A 220 -15.87 12.78 12.68
CA VAL A 220 -16.88 13.30 13.61
C VAL A 220 -17.71 14.40 12.97
N ASP A 221 -17.08 15.26 12.15
CA ASP A 221 -17.74 16.45 11.58
C ASP A 221 -18.60 16.11 10.36
N THR A 222 -18.06 15.34 9.42
CA THR A 222 -18.68 15.09 8.12
C THR A 222 -19.31 13.71 7.99
N ARG A 223 -19.07 12.81 8.96
CA ARG A 223 -19.47 11.39 8.89
C ARG A 223 -18.94 10.66 7.66
N LYS A 224 -17.93 11.22 6.98
CA LYS A 224 -17.25 10.57 5.86
C LYS A 224 -16.32 9.48 6.39
N SER A 225 -16.18 8.42 5.61
CA SER A 225 -15.30 7.31 5.93
C SER A 225 -13.84 7.65 5.59
N THR A 226 -12.89 6.96 6.20
CA THR A 226 -11.47 7.08 5.84
C THR A 226 -11.04 5.81 5.10
N SER A 227 -10.56 5.95 3.87
CA SER A 227 -9.99 4.84 3.09
C SER A 227 -8.48 4.74 3.31
N GLY A 228 -8.01 3.53 3.51
CA GLY A 228 -6.59 3.19 3.61
C GLY A 228 -6.18 2.19 2.53
N TYR A 229 -4.96 2.33 2.02
CA TYR A 229 -4.31 1.24 1.29
C TYR A 229 -2.84 1.13 1.65
N LEU A 230 -2.31 -0.08 1.46
CA LEU A 230 -0.89 -0.38 1.53
C LEU A 230 -0.53 -1.25 0.33
N VAL A 231 0.48 -0.85 -0.44
CA VAL A 231 1.05 -1.67 -1.51
C VAL A 231 2.45 -2.07 -1.14
N THR A 232 2.73 -3.35 -1.29
CA THR A 232 4.03 -3.97 -1.00
C THR A 232 4.63 -4.56 -2.27
N PHE A 233 5.95 -4.57 -2.34
CA PHE A 233 6.73 -5.20 -3.39
C PHE A 233 7.99 -5.83 -2.78
N ALA A 234 8.28 -7.08 -3.16
CA ALA A 234 9.37 -7.86 -2.56
C ALA A 234 9.28 -7.94 -1.03
N GLY A 235 8.05 -7.98 -0.53
CA GLY A 235 7.74 -7.99 0.90
C GLY A 235 7.92 -6.64 1.61
N GLY A 236 8.43 -5.58 0.98
CA GLY A 236 8.55 -4.23 1.58
C GLY A 236 7.44 -3.28 1.13
N ALA A 237 7.05 -2.31 1.96
CA ALA A 237 6.06 -1.30 1.57
C ALA A 237 6.63 -0.33 0.51
N VAL A 238 5.85 -0.03 -0.52
CA VAL A 238 6.26 0.85 -1.63
C VAL A 238 5.28 1.99 -1.92
N SER A 239 4.02 1.85 -1.53
CA SER A 239 3.04 2.94 -1.58
C SER A 239 1.99 2.74 -0.49
N TRP A 240 1.49 3.81 0.08
CA TRP A 240 0.49 3.78 1.14
C TRP A 240 -0.30 5.08 1.15
N GLN A 241 -1.51 5.02 1.69
CA GLN A 241 -2.32 6.20 1.91
C GLN A 241 -3.33 5.94 3.02
N SER A 242 -3.68 7.00 3.76
CA SER A 242 -4.87 7.08 4.58
C SER A 242 -5.55 8.41 4.27
N ARG A 243 -6.78 8.37 3.73
CA ARG A 243 -7.45 9.56 3.20
C ARG A 243 -8.94 9.54 3.51
N LEU A 244 -9.47 10.69 3.91
CA LEU A 244 -10.90 10.90 4.04
C LEU A 244 -11.57 10.80 2.67
N GLN A 245 -12.65 10.02 2.57
CA GLN A 245 -13.42 9.87 1.34
C GLN A 245 -14.04 11.21 0.91
N LYS A 246 -14.33 11.34 -0.39
CA LYS A 246 -14.91 12.58 -0.94
C LYS A 246 -16.40 12.69 -0.60
N CYS A 247 -17.13 11.59 -0.61
CA CYS A 247 -18.54 11.47 -0.27
C CYS A 247 -18.73 10.70 1.05
N VAL A 248 -19.95 10.78 1.60
CA VAL A 248 -20.38 9.94 2.72
C VAL A 248 -20.87 8.62 2.14
N ALA A 249 -20.28 7.50 2.58
CA ALA A 249 -20.75 6.18 2.22
C ALA A 249 -22.02 5.83 3.01
N LEU A 250 -23.00 5.23 2.35
CA LEU A 250 -24.27 4.81 2.94
C LEU A 250 -24.20 3.42 3.59
N SER A 251 -23.12 2.67 3.33
CA SER A 251 -22.88 1.36 3.93
C SER A 251 -21.38 1.10 4.10
N THR A 252 -21.04 0.14 4.96
CA THR A 252 -19.66 -0.36 5.11
C THR A 252 -19.16 -0.89 3.77
N THR A 253 -20.00 -1.61 3.04
CA THR A 253 -19.68 -2.16 1.71
C THR A 253 -19.32 -1.07 0.69
N GLU A 254 -20.04 0.06 0.70
CA GLU A 254 -19.74 1.18 -0.19
C GLU A 254 -18.42 1.87 0.19
N ALA A 255 -18.17 2.05 1.49
CA ALA A 255 -16.90 2.62 1.96
C ALA A 255 -15.70 1.75 1.53
N GLU A 256 -15.83 0.43 1.67
CA GLU A 256 -14.84 -0.55 1.24
C GLU A 256 -14.64 -0.54 -0.27
N LEU A 257 -15.73 -0.42 -1.04
CA LEU A 257 -15.65 -0.36 -2.50
C LEU A 257 -14.90 0.89 -2.96
N ILE A 258 -15.11 2.05 -2.31
CA ILE A 258 -14.35 3.27 -2.59
C ILE A 258 -12.86 3.05 -2.29
N ALA A 259 -12.52 2.39 -1.17
CA ALA A 259 -11.13 2.08 -0.81
C ALA A 259 -10.47 1.14 -1.85
N ILE A 260 -11.18 0.08 -2.27
CA ILE A 260 -10.76 -0.84 -3.34
C ILE A 260 -10.47 -0.08 -4.63
N VAL A 261 -11.37 0.82 -5.06
CA VAL A 261 -11.21 1.58 -6.31
C VAL A 261 -9.95 2.46 -6.25
N GLU A 262 -9.69 3.13 -5.13
CA GLU A 262 -8.47 3.93 -4.97
C GLU A 262 -7.20 3.07 -4.97
N ALA A 263 -7.21 1.91 -4.31
CA ALA A 263 -6.09 0.96 -4.32
C ALA A 263 -5.84 0.38 -5.73
N CYS A 264 -6.89 0.04 -6.47
CA CYS A 264 -6.80 -0.47 -7.85
C CYS A 264 -6.13 0.53 -8.79
N LYS A 265 -6.40 1.84 -8.65
CA LYS A 265 -5.74 2.88 -9.46
C LYS A 265 -4.22 2.84 -9.27
N VAL A 266 -3.77 2.68 -8.02
CA VAL A 266 -2.34 2.59 -7.69
C VAL A 266 -1.73 1.30 -8.23
N LEU A 267 -2.41 0.17 -8.10
CA LEU A 267 -1.94 -1.11 -8.64
C LEU A 267 -1.82 -1.07 -10.18
N LEU A 268 -2.79 -0.46 -10.87
CA LEU A 268 -2.73 -0.31 -12.32
C LEU A 268 -1.56 0.59 -12.75
N TRP A 269 -1.33 1.69 -12.04
CA TRP A 269 -0.16 2.53 -12.26
C TRP A 269 1.14 1.75 -12.07
N MET A 270 1.25 0.96 -10.99
CA MET A 270 2.42 0.14 -10.74
C MET A 270 2.61 -0.97 -11.77
N LYS A 271 1.53 -1.58 -12.28
CA LYS A 271 1.59 -2.56 -13.38
C LYS A 271 2.26 -1.96 -14.61
N ARG A 272 1.85 -0.75 -15.01
CA ARG A 272 2.43 -0.03 -16.15
C ARG A 272 3.90 0.31 -15.90
N PHE A 273 4.19 0.87 -14.73
CA PHE A 273 5.55 1.23 -14.33
C PHE A 273 6.50 0.01 -14.32
N LEU A 274 6.08 -1.13 -13.77
CA LEU A 274 6.88 -2.35 -13.79
C LEU A 274 7.02 -2.92 -15.21
N GLY A 275 5.99 -2.78 -16.06
CA GLY A 275 6.07 -3.17 -17.46
C GLY A 275 7.17 -2.41 -18.22
N GLU A 276 7.25 -1.09 -18.03
CA GLU A 276 8.30 -0.25 -18.61
C GLU A 276 9.70 -0.61 -18.08
N LEU A 277 9.80 -1.04 -16.83
CA LEU A 277 11.04 -1.53 -16.23
C LEU A 277 11.42 -2.97 -16.67
N GLY A 278 10.65 -3.62 -17.55
CA GLY A 278 10.88 -5.02 -17.94
C GLY A 278 10.60 -6.03 -16.83
N CYS A 279 9.89 -5.62 -15.77
CA CYS A 279 9.54 -6.41 -14.59
C CYS A 279 8.05 -6.75 -14.55
N ALA A 280 7.42 -6.92 -15.72
CA ALA A 280 5.99 -7.21 -15.82
C ALA A 280 5.62 -8.48 -15.03
N GLN A 281 4.52 -8.41 -14.29
CA GLN A 281 3.98 -9.53 -13.53
C GLN A 281 2.71 -10.05 -14.18
N GLU A 282 2.51 -11.37 -14.08
CA GLU A 282 1.29 -12.03 -14.58
C GLU A 282 0.06 -11.68 -13.74
N ARG A 283 0.24 -11.38 -12.44
CA ARG A 283 -0.86 -11.17 -11.49
C ARG A 283 -0.57 -10.05 -10.53
N TYR A 284 -1.61 -9.25 -10.26
CA TYR A 284 -1.65 -8.21 -9.24
C TYR A 284 -2.76 -8.56 -8.26
N VAL A 285 -2.39 -8.70 -6.98
CA VAL A 285 -3.32 -9.14 -5.94
C VAL A 285 -3.71 -7.94 -5.08
N LEU A 286 -5.01 -7.79 -4.83
CA LEU A 286 -5.55 -6.83 -3.88
C LEU A 286 -6.31 -7.58 -2.80
N TYR A 287 -5.87 -7.40 -1.56
CA TYR A 287 -6.48 -7.98 -0.39
C TYR A 287 -7.45 -6.99 0.26
N CYS A 288 -8.66 -7.47 0.54
CA CYS A 288 -9.71 -6.74 1.25
C CYS A 288 -10.34 -7.71 2.28
N ASP A 289 -10.77 -7.20 3.42
CA ASP A 289 -11.43 -7.98 4.47
C ASP A 289 -12.96 -8.08 4.25
N SER A 290 -13.55 -7.17 3.46
CA SER A 290 -14.97 -7.13 3.17
C SER A 290 -15.44 -8.14 2.13
N GLN A 291 -16.09 -9.21 2.59
CA GLN A 291 -16.68 -10.24 1.72
C GLN A 291 -17.74 -9.68 0.77
N SER A 292 -18.56 -8.72 1.23
CA SER A 292 -19.59 -8.09 0.40
C SER A 292 -18.98 -7.29 -0.74
N ALA A 293 -17.91 -6.53 -0.46
CA ALA A 293 -17.19 -5.77 -1.48
C ALA A 293 -16.46 -6.69 -2.47
N ILE A 294 -15.85 -7.79 -2.00
CA ILE A 294 -15.25 -8.81 -2.86
C ILE A 294 -16.29 -9.46 -3.77
N HIS A 295 -17.47 -9.78 -3.24
CA HIS A 295 -18.55 -10.40 -4.00
C HIS A 295 -19.06 -9.47 -5.10
N LEU A 296 -19.30 -8.20 -4.78
CA LEU A 296 -19.72 -7.17 -5.74
C LEU A 296 -18.66 -6.94 -6.82
N GLY A 297 -17.37 -6.92 -6.45
CA GLY A 297 -16.27 -6.77 -7.41
C GLY A 297 -16.12 -7.96 -8.38
N LYS A 298 -16.55 -9.16 -7.98
CA LYS A 298 -16.48 -10.37 -8.83
C LYS A 298 -17.68 -10.56 -9.75
N ASN A 299 -18.83 -9.98 -9.41
CA ASN A 299 -20.10 -10.21 -10.09
C ASN A 299 -20.66 -8.92 -10.70
N SER A 300 -20.47 -8.72 -12.01
CA SER A 300 -20.99 -7.56 -12.76
C SER A 300 -22.52 -7.56 -12.95
N THR A 301 -23.24 -8.55 -12.42
CA THR A 301 -24.65 -8.85 -12.73
C THR A 301 -25.68 -8.25 -11.76
N PHE A 302 -25.30 -7.53 -10.70
CA PHE A 302 -26.26 -6.85 -9.81
C PHE A 302 -26.73 -5.49 -10.38
N HIS A 303 -27.70 -5.54 -11.29
CA HIS A 303 -28.27 -4.41 -12.06
C HIS A 303 -29.46 -3.66 -11.38
N GLY A 304 -29.68 -3.79 -10.07
CA GLY A 304 -30.81 -3.13 -9.39
C GLY A 304 -30.46 -1.93 -8.50
N TRP A 305 -29.44 -2.11 -7.65
CA TRP A 305 -29.16 -1.22 -6.51
C TRP A 305 -27.89 -0.36 -6.66
N SER A 306 -27.19 -0.48 -7.80
CA SER A 306 -25.90 0.18 -8.05
C SER A 306 -25.98 1.50 -8.81
N LYS A 307 -27.20 2.00 -9.12
CA LYS A 307 -27.40 3.18 -9.99
C LYS A 307 -26.90 4.51 -9.37
N HIS A 308 -26.76 4.57 -8.05
CA HIS A 308 -26.18 5.75 -7.38
C HIS A 308 -24.64 5.77 -7.40
N ILE A 309 -23.99 4.71 -7.91
CA ILE A 309 -22.54 4.54 -8.03
C ILE A 309 -22.07 4.76 -9.49
N ASP A 310 -22.90 5.35 -10.35
CA ASP A 310 -22.59 5.42 -11.79
C ASP A 310 -21.55 6.49 -12.23
N PRO A 311 -21.31 7.65 -11.57
CA PRO A 311 -20.27 8.57 -12.06
C PRO A 311 -18.83 8.09 -11.79
N ALA A 312 -18.63 7.09 -10.91
CA ALA A 312 -17.32 6.51 -10.64
C ALA A 312 -16.95 5.37 -11.60
N LYS A 313 -17.95 4.73 -12.23
CA LYS A 313 -17.75 3.64 -13.20
C LYS A 313 -17.45 4.16 -14.60
N GLU A 314 -18.07 5.26 -14.99
CA GLU A 314 -17.91 5.85 -16.33
C GLU A 314 -16.49 6.42 -16.56
N ASN A 315 -15.87 6.99 -15.52
CA ASN A 315 -14.49 7.49 -15.58
C ASN A 315 -13.42 6.39 -15.71
N ALA A 316 -13.77 5.13 -15.48
CA ALA A 316 -12.88 4.00 -15.77
C ALA A 316 -12.97 3.53 -17.23
N GLN A 317 -13.87 4.11 -18.04
CA GLN A 317 -14.20 3.62 -19.38
C GLN A 317 -14.19 4.66 -20.51
N THR A 318 -14.00 5.97 -20.26
CA THR A 318 -13.97 6.95 -21.36
C THR A 318 -12.89 8.04 -21.22
N SER A 319 -12.14 8.25 -22.30
CA SER A 319 -11.44 9.48 -22.69
C SER A 319 -11.81 9.75 -24.16
N PRO A 320 -11.96 11.01 -24.60
CA PRO A 320 -12.90 11.33 -25.69
C PRO A 320 -12.25 11.27 -27.07
N GLN A 321 -12.98 10.72 -28.05
CA GLN A 321 -12.99 11.23 -29.43
C GLN A 321 -14.43 11.19 -29.98
N GLN A 322 -14.68 12.12 -30.90
CA GLN A 322 -15.95 12.75 -31.25
C GLN A 322 -16.67 12.01 -32.40
N SER A 323 -17.99 12.27 -32.50
CA SER A 323 -18.96 12.06 -33.60
C SER A 323 -19.43 10.64 -33.95
N ASP A 324 -20.71 10.43 -33.64
CA ASP A 324 -21.82 9.77 -34.36
C ASP A 324 -21.64 8.56 -35.29
N VAL A 325 -22.66 7.69 -35.14
CA VAL A 325 -23.16 6.60 -35.98
C VAL A 325 -22.70 5.19 -35.61
N VAL A 326 -23.69 4.50 -35.04
CA VAL A 326 -23.84 3.08 -34.69
C VAL A 326 -23.20 2.13 -35.70
N GLN A 327 -22.24 1.34 -35.24
CA GLN A 327 -22.12 -0.09 -35.57
C GLN A 327 -21.31 -0.80 -34.48
N SER A 328 -21.87 -1.88 -33.93
CA SER A 328 -21.34 -2.67 -32.82
C SER A 328 -19.98 -3.33 -33.12
N PRO A 329 -18.96 -3.20 -32.24
CA PRO A 329 -17.73 -3.97 -32.35
C PRO A 329 -17.72 -5.21 -31.42
N PRO A 330 -16.82 -6.18 -31.67
CA PRO A 330 -16.98 -7.58 -31.25
C PRO A 330 -16.61 -7.84 -29.78
N LYS A 331 -17.15 -8.94 -29.24
CA LYS A 331 -16.90 -9.46 -27.88
C LYS A 331 -15.39 -9.53 -27.56
N VAL A 332 -14.91 -8.60 -26.75
CA VAL A 332 -13.56 -8.64 -26.17
C VAL A 332 -13.58 -9.57 -24.95
N LYS A 333 -12.68 -10.56 -24.95
CA LYS A 333 -12.45 -11.50 -23.85
C LYS A 333 -12.12 -10.72 -22.56
N GLN A 334 -12.86 -11.00 -21.49
CA GLN A 334 -12.60 -10.47 -20.15
C GLN A 334 -11.26 -10.99 -19.62
N GLU A 335 -10.21 -10.16 -19.63
CA GLU A 335 -9.02 -10.40 -18.81
C GLU A 335 -9.30 -9.90 -17.39
N LYS A 336 -9.37 -10.82 -16.43
CA LYS A 336 -9.54 -10.53 -14.99
C LYS A 336 -8.21 -10.01 -14.44
N GLU A 337 -7.96 -8.71 -14.56
CA GLU A 337 -6.63 -8.13 -14.30
C GLU A 337 -6.26 -7.87 -12.82
N CYS A 338 -7.20 -7.95 -11.87
CA CYS A 338 -6.93 -7.83 -10.43
C CYS A 338 -7.65 -8.94 -9.65
N ILE A 339 -6.91 -9.69 -8.84
CA ILE A 339 -7.49 -10.78 -8.04
C ILE A 339 -7.80 -10.24 -6.64
N LEU A 340 -9.09 -10.12 -6.34
CA LEU A 340 -9.59 -9.79 -4.99
C LEU A 340 -9.58 -11.04 -4.11
N LEU A 341 -8.75 -11.04 -3.06
CA LEU A 341 -8.62 -12.13 -2.10
C LEU A 341 -8.99 -11.67 -0.69
N PRO A 342 -9.59 -12.56 0.13
CA PRO A 342 -9.84 -12.28 1.55
C PRO A 342 -8.54 -12.18 2.35
N THR A 343 -8.51 -11.33 3.38
CA THR A 343 -7.46 -11.30 4.40
C THR A 343 -7.78 -12.24 5.57
N CYS A 344 -6.77 -12.87 6.18
CA CYS A 344 -6.89 -13.45 7.51
C CYS A 344 -6.66 -12.35 8.57
N ALA A 345 -7.75 -11.83 9.14
CA ALA A 345 -7.87 -11.10 10.42
C ALA A 345 -6.61 -10.41 11.00
N TRP A 346 -6.04 -9.40 10.34
CA TRP A 346 -4.97 -8.55 10.93
C TRP A 346 -4.96 -7.10 10.44
N VAL A 347 -6.04 -6.63 9.78
CA VAL A 347 -6.01 -5.35 9.08
C VAL A 347 -7.24 -4.53 9.50
N SER A 348 -7.02 -3.58 10.41
CA SER A 348 -7.94 -2.48 10.67
C SER A 348 -7.21 -1.18 10.32
N VAL A 349 -7.90 -0.10 9.97
CA VAL A 349 -7.30 1.14 9.45
C VAL A 349 -6.29 1.75 10.45
N GLY A 350 -6.44 1.44 11.74
CA GLY A 350 -5.48 1.79 12.81
C GLY A 350 -4.28 0.84 13.00
N VAL A 351 -4.32 -0.37 12.43
CA VAL A 351 -3.33 -1.48 12.60
C VAL A 351 -2.68 -1.90 11.27
N MET A 352 -3.12 -1.36 10.13
CA MET A 352 -2.69 -1.68 8.75
C MET A 352 -1.18 -1.47 8.45
N MET A 353 -0.33 -1.18 9.43
CA MET A 353 0.95 -0.50 9.26
C MET A 353 2.20 -1.22 9.79
N LEU A 354 2.15 -2.53 10.06
CA LEU A 354 3.28 -3.26 10.68
C LEU A 354 3.83 -4.49 9.92
N PRO A 355 3.83 -4.65 8.58
CA PRO A 355 4.54 -5.81 8.04
C PRO A 355 6.07 -5.69 8.13
N ASN A 356 6.66 -4.48 8.23
CA ASN A 356 8.09 -4.29 7.93
C ASN A 356 8.89 -3.25 8.73
N THR A 357 8.33 -2.66 9.79
CA THR A 357 9.11 -1.77 10.66
C THR A 357 10.01 -2.61 11.55
N VAL A 358 11.29 -2.66 11.21
CA VAL A 358 12.31 -3.34 12.00
C VAL A 358 13.09 -2.25 12.73
N GLY A 359 13.09 -2.31 14.07
CA GLY A 359 14.06 -1.55 14.86
C GLY A 359 15.47 -2.02 14.48
N VAL A 360 16.38 -1.08 14.23
CA VAL A 360 17.79 -1.39 13.97
C VAL A 360 18.36 -2.18 15.14
#